data_AF-A0A538IV65-F1
#
_entry.id   AF-A0A538IV65-F1
#
_cell.length_a   1.000
_cell.length_b   1.000
_cell.length_c   1.000
_cell.angle_alpha   90.00
_cell.angle_beta   90.00
_cell.angle_gamma   90.00
#
_symmetry.space_group_name_H-M   'P 1'
#
loop_
_entity.id
_entity.type
_entity.pdbx_description
1 polymer ?
#
loop_
_entity_poly.entity_id
_entity_poly.type
_entity_poly.pdbx_seq_one_letter_code
_entity_poly.pdbx_strand_id
1 'polypeptide(L)'
;MRRERKRAEDLRRAIDCLPRPTREAMLAGIDSGPIIVGAYTDGSGGVCPMLAAHRRGGRTSLASFARAWDRYTEAQSTRRATQRELRTLGAMLEASLWYEPDRGDLDRAVAELRERGLERPKRDTGERDRSRELRRRPGWAWLRVFRRLDDWQAALAQAEEQQADQSAARLGVGERTPERV
;
A
#
# COMPACT_ATOMS: atom_id res chain seq x y z
N MET A 1 18.83 -2.17 -14.65
CA MET A 1 18.49 -0.95 -13.85
C MET A 1 17.02 -0.76 -13.47
N ARG A 2 16.08 -0.35 -14.34
CA ARG A 2 14.67 -0.07 -13.91
C ARG A 2 13.98 -1.29 -13.28
N ARG A 3 14.20 -2.48 -13.85
CA ARG A 3 13.64 -3.75 -13.32
C ARG A 3 14.27 -4.15 -11.97
N GLU A 4 15.59 -4.04 -11.82
CA GLU A 4 16.28 -4.29 -10.53
C GLU A 4 15.79 -3.36 -9.43
N ARG A 5 15.67 -2.06 -9.71
CA ARG A 5 15.11 -1.08 -8.77
C ARG A 5 13.71 -1.47 -8.32
N LYS A 6 12.84 -1.79 -9.28
CA LYS A 6 11.48 -2.26 -8.98
C LYS A 6 11.48 -3.52 -8.09
N ARG A 7 12.36 -4.49 -8.35
CA ARG A 7 12.46 -5.71 -7.53
C ARG A 7 12.92 -5.40 -6.10
N ALA A 8 13.91 -4.52 -5.95
CA ALA A 8 14.38 -4.08 -4.63
C ALA A 8 13.30 -3.31 -3.86
N GLU A 9 12.54 -2.45 -4.53
CA GLU A 9 11.39 -1.75 -3.95
C GLU A 9 10.26 -2.71 -3.54
N ASP A 10 9.92 -3.68 -4.40
CA ASP A 10 8.90 -4.69 -4.10
C ASP A 10 9.31 -5.54 -2.89
N LEU A 11 10.60 -5.90 -2.77
CA LEU A 11 11.13 -6.59 -1.59
C LEU A 11 11.03 -5.72 -0.33
N ARG A 12 11.41 -4.43 -0.39
CA ARG A 12 11.25 -3.51 0.75
C ARG A 12 9.81 -3.43 1.22
N ARG A 13 8.86 -3.21 0.31
CA ARG A 13 7.43 -3.17 0.66
C ARG A 13 6.98 -4.48 1.32
N ALA A 14 7.44 -5.62 0.81
CA ALA A 14 7.10 -6.91 1.40
C ALA A 14 7.69 -7.09 2.82
N ILE A 15 8.89 -6.56 3.07
CA ILE A 15 9.53 -6.51 4.40
C ILE A 15 8.72 -5.62 5.35
N ASP A 16 8.33 -4.43 4.92
CA ASP A 16 7.57 -3.47 5.76
C ASP A 16 6.18 -4.01 6.16
N CYS A 17 5.62 -4.93 5.37
CA CYS A 17 4.38 -5.63 5.72
C CYS A 17 4.57 -6.75 6.76
N LEU A 18 5.80 -7.17 7.07
CA LEU A 18 6.05 -8.18 8.09
C LEU A 18 5.88 -7.55 9.48
N PRO A 19 5.29 -8.27 10.46
CA PRO A 19 5.28 -7.81 11.85
C PRO A 19 6.70 -7.59 12.36
N ARG A 20 6.89 -6.56 13.19
CA ARG A 20 8.18 -6.23 13.82
C ARG A 20 8.90 -7.44 14.44
N PRO A 21 8.24 -8.30 15.26
CA PRO A 21 8.92 -9.46 15.83
C PRO A 21 9.44 -10.46 14.78
N THR A 22 8.79 -10.52 13.60
CA THR A 22 9.28 -11.36 12.50
C THR A 22 10.49 -10.74 11.84
N ARG A 23 10.53 -9.41 11.62
CA ARG A 23 11.70 -8.74 11.06
C ARG A 23 12.92 -8.88 11.97
N GLU A 24 12.75 -8.72 13.28
CA GLU A 24 13.79 -8.94 14.30
C GLU A 24 14.27 -10.40 14.30
N ALA A 25 13.35 -11.36 14.36
CA ALA A 25 13.69 -12.78 14.31
C ALA A 25 14.36 -13.19 12.99
N MET A 26 13.97 -12.58 11.87
CA MET A 26 14.58 -12.80 10.56
C MET A 26 16.00 -12.24 10.52
N LEU A 27 16.23 -11.04 11.03
CA LEU A 27 17.55 -10.42 11.11
C LEU A 27 18.51 -11.27 11.95
N ALA A 28 18.09 -11.70 13.14
CA ALA A 28 18.86 -12.67 13.94
C ALA A 28 19.01 -14.04 13.25
N GLY A 29 18.07 -14.38 12.37
CA GLY A 29 18.02 -15.64 11.65
C GLY A 29 19.04 -15.75 10.54
N ILE A 30 19.20 -14.70 9.74
CA ILE A 30 20.07 -14.70 8.56
C ILE A 30 21.56 -14.83 8.90
N ASP A 31 21.98 -14.42 10.10
CA ASP A 31 23.37 -14.51 10.55
C ASP A 31 23.73 -15.86 11.17
N SER A 32 22.73 -16.69 11.45
CA SER A 32 22.92 -17.88 12.29
C SER A 32 23.21 -19.17 11.55
N GLY A 33 23.08 -19.17 10.23
CA GLY A 33 23.17 -20.39 9.44
C GLY A 33 23.04 -20.15 7.94
N PRO A 34 23.18 -21.21 7.14
CA PRO A 34 23.12 -21.10 5.69
C PRO A 34 21.71 -20.72 5.22
N ILE A 35 21.61 -19.54 4.58
CA ILE A 35 20.37 -19.07 3.97
C ILE A 35 20.33 -19.46 2.49
N ILE A 36 19.17 -19.93 2.05
CA ILE A 36 18.90 -20.31 0.65
C ILE A 36 17.82 -19.43 0.02
N VAL A 37 17.75 -19.51 -1.30
CA VAL A 37 16.74 -18.89 -2.16
C VAL A 37 16.06 -19.98 -3.00
N GLY A 38 14.83 -19.73 -3.47
CA GLY A 38 14.12 -20.62 -4.39
C GLY A 38 13.47 -21.86 -3.77
N ALA A 39 13.63 -22.09 -2.46
CA ALA A 39 12.98 -23.16 -1.72
C ALA A 39 12.88 -22.87 -0.22
N TYR A 40 12.14 -23.71 0.50
CA TYR A 40 11.96 -23.59 1.96
C TYR A 40 13.16 -24.16 2.75
N THR A 41 13.66 -25.32 2.32
CA THR A 41 14.85 -26.02 2.82
C THR A 41 15.58 -26.69 1.67
N ASP A 42 16.90 -26.87 1.75
CA ASP A 42 17.68 -27.60 0.74
C ASP A 42 18.02 -29.05 1.12
N GLY A 43 17.57 -29.52 2.29
CA GLY A 43 17.87 -30.86 2.82
C GLY A 43 19.30 -31.05 3.36
N SER A 44 20.20 -30.09 3.14
CA SER A 44 21.59 -30.08 3.63
C SER A 44 21.81 -29.14 4.82
N GLY A 45 20.72 -28.61 5.38
CA GLY A 45 20.71 -27.67 6.51
C GLY A 45 20.47 -26.22 6.12
N GLY A 46 20.43 -25.89 4.83
CA GLY A 46 20.06 -24.57 4.33
C GLY A 46 18.57 -24.29 4.47
N VAL A 47 18.21 -23.07 4.87
CA VAL A 47 16.82 -22.65 5.09
C VAL A 47 16.53 -21.28 4.49
N CYS A 48 15.28 -21.03 4.08
CA CYS A 48 14.90 -19.70 3.62
C CYS A 48 14.88 -18.70 4.79
N PRO A 49 14.95 -17.37 4.51
CA PRO A 49 14.91 -16.35 5.57
C PRO A 49 13.67 -16.45 6.46
N MET A 50 12.52 -16.83 5.88
CA MET A 50 11.27 -16.95 6.64
C MET A 50 11.33 -18.11 7.65
N LEU A 51 11.86 -19.27 7.26
CA LEU A 51 12.03 -20.40 8.16
C LEU A 51 13.10 -20.10 9.22
N ALA A 52 14.17 -19.38 8.86
CA ALA A 52 15.16 -18.90 9.82
C ALA A 52 14.53 -17.99 10.90
N ALA A 53 13.58 -17.13 10.51
CA ALA A 53 12.79 -16.32 11.43
C ALA A 53 11.85 -17.15 12.30
N HIS A 54 11.15 -18.14 11.72
CA HIS A 54 10.21 -19.00 12.45
C HIS A 54 10.88 -19.78 13.58
N ARG A 55 12.08 -20.31 13.30
CA ARG A 55 12.89 -21.00 14.31
C ARG A 55 13.27 -20.12 15.50
N ARG A 56 13.16 -18.79 15.34
CA ARG A 56 13.42 -17.77 16.36
C ARG A 56 12.16 -17.11 16.90
N GLY A 57 10.99 -17.70 16.64
CA GLY A 57 9.72 -17.19 17.17
C GLY A 57 9.02 -16.19 16.26
N GLY A 58 9.45 -15.99 15.01
CA GLY A 58 8.64 -15.31 14.00
C GLY A 58 7.36 -16.10 13.72
N ARG A 59 6.18 -15.50 13.89
CA ARG A 59 4.88 -16.21 13.78
C ARG A 59 4.05 -15.80 12.55
N THR A 60 4.67 -15.33 11.49
CA THR A 60 3.96 -14.95 10.25
C THR A 60 4.46 -15.74 9.05
N SER A 61 3.57 -16.16 8.16
CA SER A 61 3.94 -16.65 6.83
C SER A 61 3.37 -15.71 5.77
N LEU A 62 4.22 -14.81 5.27
CA LEU A 62 3.84 -13.91 4.19
C LEU A 62 4.36 -14.46 2.86
N ALA A 63 3.48 -15.11 2.08
CA ALA A 63 3.82 -15.63 0.76
C ALA A 63 4.32 -14.53 -0.20
N SER A 64 3.91 -13.28 0.01
CA SER A 64 4.41 -12.12 -0.75
C SER A 64 5.88 -11.83 -0.48
N PHE A 65 6.37 -11.99 0.76
CA PHE A 65 7.81 -11.87 1.06
C PHE A 65 8.60 -12.96 0.33
N ALA A 66 8.20 -14.23 0.45
CA ALA A 66 8.91 -15.33 -0.21
C ALA A 66 9.02 -15.10 -1.72
N ARG A 67 7.92 -14.71 -2.37
CA ARG A 67 7.89 -14.39 -3.80
C ARG A 67 8.76 -13.16 -4.14
N ALA A 68 8.75 -12.12 -3.31
CA ALA A 68 9.55 -10.93 -3.53
C ALA A 68 11.05 -11.21 -3.37
N TRP A 69 11.41 -12.03 -2.39
CA TRP A 69 12.77 -12.49 -2.14
C TRP A 69 13.31 -13.29 -3.33
N ASP A 70 12.59 -14.34 -3.76
CA ASP A 70 13.02 -15.17 -4.89
C ASP A 70 13.11 -14.36 -6.19
N ARG A 71 12.21 -13.39 -6.38
CA ARG A 71 12.25 -12.47 -7.53
C ARG A 71 13.42 -11.50 -7.47
N TYR A 72 13.79 -11.01 -6.29
CA TYR A 72 14.93 -10.13 -6.09
C TYR A 72 16.25 -10.86 -6.37
N THR A 73 16.37 -12.11 -5.90
CA THR A 73 17.56 -12.95 -6.11
C THR A 73 17.57 -13.68 -7.46
N GLU A 74 16.49 -13.52 -8.24
CA GLU A 74 16.28 -14.18 -9.53
C GLU A 74 16.46 -15.71 -9.43
N ALA A 75 15.94 -16.30 -8.36
CA ALA A 75 16.08 -17.73 -8.09
C ALA A 75 15.30 -18.54 -9.13
N GLN A 76 16.01 -19.31 -9.95
CA GLN A 76 15.42 -20.29 -10.87
C GLN A 76 15.48 -21.73 -10.30
N SER A 77 16.36 -21.95 -9.33
CA SER A 77 16.54 -23.20 -8.60
C SER A 77 17.05 -22.91 -7.19
N THR A 78 16.96 -23.91 -6.32
CA THR A 78 17.47 -23.82 -4.95
C THR A 78 18.98 -23.59 -4.96
N ARG A 79 19.43 -22.50 -4.35
CA ARG A 79 20.86 -22.20 -4.14
C ARG A 79 21.07 -21.44 -2.84
N ARG A 80 22.32 -21.37 -2.40
CA ARG A 80 22.72 -20.48 -1.30
C ARG A 80 22.55 -19.01 -1.72
N ALA A 81 22.05 -18.21 -0.79
CA ALA A 81 22.05 -16.76 -0.93
C ALA A 81 23.50 -16.26 -0.92
N THR A 82 23.81 -15.33 -1.81
CA THR A 82 25.13 -14.69 -1.87
C THR A 82 25.28 -13.71 -0.72
N GLN A 83 26.52 -13.41 -0.35
CA GLN A 83 26.80 -12.44 0.72
C GLN A 83 26.25 -11.03 0.41
N ARG A 84 26.20 -10.63 -0.87
CA ARG A 84 25.61 -9.35 -1.27
C ARG A 84 24.10 -9.34 -1.06
N GLU A 85 23.42 -10.43 -1.36
CA GLU A 85 21.97 -10.58 -1.14
C GLU A 85 21.65 -10.54 0.36
N LEU A 86 22.42 -11.24 1.19
CA LEU A 86 22.24 -11.23 2.64
C LEU A 86 22.50 -9.85 3.26
N ARG A 87 23.58 -9.16 2.87
CA ARG A 87 23.81 -7.77 3.30
C ARG A 87 22.68 -6.83 2.91
N THR A 88 22.14 -7.02 1.70
CA THR A 88 21.03 -6.16 1.24
C THR A 88 19.76 -6.44 2.02
N LEU A 89 19.44 -7.72 2.28
CA LEU A 89 18.32 -8.11 3.11
C LEU A 89 18.45 -7.56 4.54
N GLY A 90 19.63 -7.72 5.16
CA GLY A 90 19.94 -7.18 6.48
C GLY A 90 19.74 -5.66 6.54
N ALA A 91 20.33 -4.92 5.61
CA ALA A 91 20.18 -3.47 5.55
C ALA A 91 18.72 -3.02 5.35
N MET A 92 17.92 -3.77 4.57
CA MET A 92 16.49 -3.47 4.41
C MET A 92 15.70 -3.76 5.68
N LEU A 93 16.01 -4.85 6.40
CA LEU A 93 15.38 -5.19 7.67
C LEU A 93 15.72 -4.16 8.75
N GLU A 94 16.99 -3.80 8.90
CA GLU A 94 17.46 -2.78 9.83
C GLU A 94 16.80 -1.43 9.55
N ALA A 95 16.77 -0.99 8.28
CA ALA A 95 16.08 0.25 7.91
C ALA A 95 14.58 0.19 8.24
N SER A 96 13.92 -0.93 7.92
CA SER A 96 12.50 -1.12 8.22
C SER A 96 12.21 -1.06 9.73
N LEU A 97 13.11 -1.59 10.56
CA LEU A 97 13.02 -1.52 12.02
C LEU A 97 13.33 -0.12 12.57
N TRP A 98 14.27 0.59 11.96
CA TRP A 98 14.66 1.94 12.37
C TRP A 98 13.57 2.99 12.07
N TYR A 99 12.90 2.88 10.93
CA TYR A 99 11.89 3.84 10.48
C TYR A 99 10.45 3.47 10.87
N GLU A 100 10.22 2.30 11.47
CA GLU A 100 8.88 1.99 11.98
C GLU A 100 8.63 2.81 13.25
N PRO A 101 7.67 3.77 13.25
CA PRO A 101 7.27 4.41 14.48
C PRO A 101 6.75 3.33 15.42
N ASP A 102 7.08 3.44 16.71
CA ASP A 102 6.65 2.46 17.69
C ASP A 102 5.12 2.31 17.56
N ARG A 103 4.64 1.17 17.03
CA ARG A 103 3.19 0.94 16.88
C ARG A 103 2.50 1.12 18.23
N GLY A 104 3.23 0.91 19.32
CA GLY A 104 2.80 1.26 20.67
C GLY A 104 2.34 2.70 20.80
N ASP A 105 3.00 3.68 20.20
CA ASP A 105 2.61 5.09 20.28
C ASP A 105 1.42 5.42 19.37
N LEU A 106 1.32 4.81 18.19
CA LEU A 106 0.17 5.01 17.30
C LEU A 106 -1.08 4.32 17.85
N ASP A 107 -0.95 3.08 18.33
CA ASP A 107 -2.03 2.32 18.96
C ASP A 107 -2.43 2.95 20.29
N ARG A 108 -1.48 3.49 21.07
CA ARG A 108 -1.75 4.31 22.27
C ARG A 108 -2.48 5.59 21.89
N ALA A 109 -2.06 6.31 20.85
CA ALA A 109 -2.76 7.51 20.39
C ALA A 109 -4.19 7.20 19.92
N VAL A 110 -4.41 6.07 19.26
CA VAL A 110 -5.76 5.60 18.87
C VAL A 110 -6.59 5.21 20.10
N ALA A 111 -5.99 4.53 21.08
CA ALA A 111 -6.64 4.18 22.34
C ALA A 111 -6.99 5.44 23.15
N GLU A 112 -6.09 6.41 23.24
CA GLU A 112 -6.36 7.71 23.88
C GLU A 112 -7.47 8.47 23.16
N LEU A 113 -7.55 8.40 21.82
CA LEU A 113 -8.64 9.02 21.06
C LEU A 113 -10.00 8.37 21.38
N ARG A 114 -10.00 7.04 21.56
CA ARG A 114 -11.16 6.25 21.99
C ARG A 114 -11.58 6.60 23.42
N GLU A 115 -10.63 6.65 24.34
CA GLU A 115 -10.86 7.00 25.74
C GLU A 115 -11.37 8.44 25.91
N ARG A 116 -10.88 9.37 25.09
CA ARG A 116 -11.36 10.76 25.05
C ARG A 116 -12.76 10.90 24.43
N GLY A 117 -13.38 9.80 23.98
CA GLY A 117 -14.71 9.82 23.37
C GLY A 117 -14.78 10.63 22.07
N LEU A 118 -13.62 10.92 21.46
CA LEU A 118 -13.53 11.67 20.20
C LEU A 118 -13.69 10.77 18.97
N GLU A 119 -14.03 9.49 19.14
CA GLU A 119 -14.59 8.70 18.06
C GLU A 119 -15.90 9.38 17.62
N ARG A 120 -15.81 10.19 16.56
CA ARG A 120 -17.00 10.76 15.93
C ARG A 120 -17.93 9.59 15.65
N PRO A 121 -19.15 9.57 16.22
CA PRO A 121 -20.09 8.51 15.93
C PRO A 121 -20.21 8.44 14.41
N LYS A 122 -20.11 7.22 13.88
CA LYS A 122 -20.35 6.96 12.47
C LYS A 122 -21.75 7.50 12.22
N ARG A 123 -21.85 8.67 11.57
CA ARG A 123 -23.13 9.34 11.33
C ARG A 123 -24.04 8.30 10.70
N ASP A 124 -25.17 8.03 11.34
CA ASP A 124 -26.20 7.21 10.74
C ASP A 124 -26.78 8.01 9.58
N THR A 125 -26.22 7.79 8.41
CA THR A 125 -26.58 8.50 7.17
C THR A 125 -27.85 7.91 6.55
N GLY A 126 -28.47 6.87 7.14
CA GLY A 126 -29.61 6.18 6.55
C GLY A 126 -29.28 5.42 5.26
N GLU A 127 -28.00 5.33 4.88
CA GLU A 127 -27.56 4.73 3.62
C GLU A 127 -27.42 3.21 3.73
N ARG A 128 -28.09 2.48 2.84
CA ARG A 128 -27.86 1.04 2.64
C ARG A 128 -26.60 0.82 1.83
N ASP A 129 -25.82 -0.21 2.17
CA ASP A 129 -24.63 -0.61 1.40
C ASP A 129 -25.02 -1.07 -0.02
N ARG A 130 -24.84 -0.19 -1.01
CA ARG A 130 -25.08 -0.45 -2.44
C ARG A 130 -23.79 -0.74 -3.22
N SER A 131 -22.70 -1.07 -2.54
CA SER A 131 -21.41 -1.41 -3.19
C SER A 131 -21.54 -2.56 -4.19
N ARG A 132 -22.51 -3.45 -4.00
CA ARG A 132 -22.83 -4.54 -4.94
C ARG A 132 -23.36 -4.03 -6.28
N GLU A 133 -24.19 -2.99 -6.27
CA GLU A 133 -24.84 -2.44 -7.47
C GLU A 133 -23.85 -1.61 -8.31
N LEU A 134 -22.99 -0.84 -7.66
CA LEU A 134 -22.12 0.14 -8.33
C LEU A 134 -20.81 -0.44 -8.86
N ARG A 135 -20.37 -1.61 -8.38
CA ARG A 135 -19.10 -2.25 -8.76
C ARG A 135 -18.92 -2.51 -10.26
N ARG A 136 -20.02 -2.57 -11.03
CA ARG A 136 -20.00 -2.84 -12.47
C ARG A 136 -20.03 -1.59 -13.35
N ARG A 137 -20.18 -0.38 -12.77
CA ARG A 137 -20.24 0.87 -13.55
C ARG A 137 -18.85 1.47 -13.77
N PRO A 138 -18.46 1.83 -15.00
CA PRO A 138 -17.21 2.55 -15.26
C PRO A 138 -17.16 3.86 -14.45
N GLY A 139 -16.01 4.15 -13.83
CA GLY A 139 -15.84 5.38 -13.04
C GLY A 139 -16.40 5.35 -11.61
N TRP A 140 -16.93 4.21 -11.12
CA TRP A 140 -17.53 4.12 -9.77
C TRP A 140 -16.57 4.45 -8.62
N ALA A 141 -15.25 4.32 -8.82
CA ALA A 141 -14.25 4.74 -7.84
C ALA A 141 -14.17 6.27 -7.65
N TRP A 142 -14.65 7.06 -8.62
CA TRP A 142 -14.70 8.53 -8.55
C TRP A 142 -15.98 9.05 -7.88
N LEU A 143 -17.05 8.24 -7.83
CA LEU A 143 -18.19 8.47 -6.93
C LEU A 143 -17.80 8.41 -5.44
N ARG A 144 -16.54 8.08 -5.10
CA ARG A 144 -16.07 8.14 -3.71
C ARG A 144 -16.03 9.57 -3.14
N VAL A 145 -16.02 10.58 -4.02
CA VAL A 145 -16.15 12.00 -3.64
C VAL A 145 -17.62 12.37 -3.38
N PHE A 146 -18.54 11.83 -4.19
CA PHE A 146 -19.98 12.04 -4.07
C PHE A 146 -20.69 10.80 -3.54
N ARG A 147 -20.98 10.81 -2.24
CA ARG A 147 -21.49 9.64 -1.51
C ARG A 147 -22.88 9.18 -1.93
N ARG A 148 -23.65 10.02 -2.66
CA ARG A 148 -24.93 9.69 -3.31
C ARG A 148 -24.84 9.88 -4.83
N LEU A 149 -25.46 8.96 -5.57
CA LEU A 149 -25.54 9.04 -7.04
C LEU A 149 -26.38 10.24 -7.50
N ASP A 150 -27.48 10.54 -6.81
CA ASP A 150 -28.36 11.66 -7.14
C ASP A 150 -27.62 13.00 -7.01
N ASP A 151 -26.81 13.15 -5.96
CA ASP A 151 -26.00 14.35 -5.73
C ASP A 151 -24.93 14.53 -6.80
N TRP A 152 -24.34 13.42 -7.28
CA TRP A 152 -23.41 13.43 -8.40
C TRP A 152 -24.11 13.81 -9.71
N GLN A 153 -25.33 13.29 -9.96
CA GLN A 153 -26.12 13.64 -11.14
C GLN A 153 -26.53 15.11 -11.12
N ALA A 154 -26.96 15.64 -9.97
CA ALA A 154 -27.29 17.04 -9.80
C ALA A 154 -26.07 17.95 -9.98
N ALA A 155 -24.91 17.55 -9.45
CA ALA A 155 -23.66 18.29 -9.63
C ALA A 155 -23.19 18.31 -11.10
N LEU A 156 -23.38 17.21 -11.83
CA LEU A 156 -23.12 17.17 -13.28
C LEU A 156 -24.04 18.10 -14.05
N ALA A 157 -25.35 18.06 -13.77
CA ALA A 157 -26.32 18.93 -14.44
C ALA A 157 -26.00 20.41 -14.22
N GLN A 158 -25.64 20.79 -12.98
CA GLN A 158 -25.21 22.16 -12.67
C GLN A 158 -23.92 22.56 -13.39
N ALA A 159 -22.95 21.65 -13.52
CA ALA A 159 -21.71 21.93 -14.23
C ALA A 159 -21.93 22.11 -15.74
N GLU A 160 -22.81 21.29 -16.34
CA GLU A 160 -23.20 21.41 -17.75
C GLU A 160 -23.91 22.75 -18.02
N GLU A 161 -24.82 23.16 -17.13
CA GLU A 161 -25.53 24.45 -17.22
C GLU A 161 -24.55 25.63 -17.08
N GLN A 162 -23.63 25.60 -16.10
CA GLN A 162 -22.59 26.62 -15.95
C GLN A 162 -21.64 26.68 -17.14
N GLN A 163 -21.35 25.54 -17.78
CA GLN A 163 -20.51 25.49 -18.96
C GLN A 163 -21.25 26.04 -20.19
N ALA A 164 -22.55 25.79 -20.31
CA ALA A 164 -23.40 26.39 -21.33
C ALA A 164 -23.49 27.91 -21.16
N ASP A 165 -23.70 28.41 -19.94
CA ASP A 165 -23.71 29.84 -19.62
C ASP A 165 -22.35 30.51 -19.89
N GLN A 166 -21.24 29.86 -19.51
CA GLN A 166 -19.90 30.35 -19.83
C GLN A 166 -19.62 30.35 -21.33
N SER A 167 -20.14 29.38 -22.07
CA SER A 167 -20.00 29.30 -23.52
C SER A 167 -20.84 30.38 -24.22
N ALA A 168 -22.08 30.60 -23.75
CA ALA A 168 -22.95 31.68 -24.22
C ALA A 168 -22.37 33.06 -23.89
N ALA A 169 -21.80 33.25 -22.70
CA ALA A 169 -21.09 34.47 -22.33
C ALA A 169 -19.86 34.71 -23.21
N ARG A 170 -19.10 33.66 -23.56
CA ARG A 170 -17.96 33.77 -24.48
C ARG A 170 -18.39 34.11 -25.91
N LEU A 171 -19.54 33.61 -26.36
CA LEU A 171 -20.11 33.95 -27.67
C LEU A 171 -20.77 35.34 -27.69
N GLY A 172 -21.25 35.83 -26.55
CA GLY A 172 -21.88 37.15 -26.38
C GLY A 172 -20.93 38.34 -26.19
N VAL A 173 -19.62 38.11 -26.11
CA VAL A 173 -18.59 39.17 -26.00
C VAL A 173 -18.19 39.74 -27.39
N GLY A 174 -18.82 39.28 -28.48
CA GLY A 174 -18.48 39.69 -29.85
C GLY A 174 -19.17 40.95 -30.42
N GLU A 175 -20.30 41.41 -29.87
CA GLU A 175 -21.04 42.54 -30.45
C GLU A 175 -21.51 43.52 -29.39
N ARG A 176 -20.64 44.46 -29.03
CA ARG A 176 -21.05 45.79 -28.57
C ARG A 176 -19.89 46.76 -28.80
N THR A 177 -19.76 47.21 -30.05
CA THR A 177 -18.99 48.40 -30.39
C THR A 177 -19.78 49.63 -29.92
N PRO A 178 -19.25 50.48 -29.02
CA PRO A 178 -19.94 51.69 -28.62
C PRO A 178 -19.59 52.87 -29.55
N GLU A 179 -20.65 53.45 -30.11
CA GLU A 179 -20.98 54.89 -30.14
C GLU A 179 -20.12 55.95 -30.91
N ARG A 180 -20.86 56.94 -31.46
CA ARG A 180 -20.53 58.35 -31.83
C ARG A 180 -20.03 58.57 -33.27
N VAL A 181 -20.52 59.56 -34.03
CA VAL A 181 -21.08 60.91 -33.75
C VAL A 181 -22.27 61.21 -34.66
#